data_AF-A0A2S8VX06-F1
#
_entry.id   AF-A0A2S8VX06-F1
#
_cell.length_a   1.000
_cell.length_b   1.000
_cell.length_c   1.000
_cell.angle_alpha   90.00
_cell.angle_beta   90.00
_cell.angle_gamma   90.00
#
_symmetry.space_group_name_H-M   'P 1'
#
loop_
_entity.id
_entity.type
_entity.pdbx_description
1 polymer ?
#
loop_
_entity_poly.entity_id
_entity_poly.type
_entity_poly.pdbx_seq_one_letter_code
_entity_poly.pdbx_strand_id
1 'polypeptide(L)'
;MHHLLWPACALALMTAACDNGGTVRITTTSSGKDVAGVLKVVDALQCPQTQGVLTRKGSARADGATCVYSGPRGSEVTLHLVALNGGSVQDALKGFENRLSADLPEALAEARASEDRARAEAARAEADAARAEADAERAGAEAERAAAQAEAAADATADSAHISAPGVRIDAQGDKATVRLPGMHIDADGDRANIRIGGITIRADDKNSQVNVRTNSGSSSDADAVAIDANDSGARIRTSSPGEAVRATFMMTADQSSSTGWRVVGYEARGPSGGPIVVATVRGKDRNENRVFEAAKALVTLNVGD
;
A
#
# COMPACT_ATOMS: atom_id res chain seq x y z
N MET A 1 65.00 -47.19 -1.16
CA MET A 1 63.83 -46.31 -1.01
C MET A 1 64.23 -44.96 -1.61
N HIS A 2 64.27 -44.84 -2.96
CA HIS A 2 63.23 -44.18 -3.79
C HIS A 2 62.65 -42.93 -3.10
N HIS A 3 63.14 -41.71 -3.33
CA HIS A 3 63.05 -40.80 -4.50
C HIS A 3 61.87 -39.80 -4.43
N LEU A 4 62.16 -38.58 -4.92
CA LEU A 4 61.28 -37.50 -5.47
C LEU A 4 60.77 -36.42 -4.48
N LEU A 5 61.27 -35.17 -4.57
CA LEU A 5 60.97 -34.07 -5.55
C LEU A 5 59.60 -33.40 -5.25
N TRP A 6 59.54 -32.21 -4.63
CA TRP A 6 59.46 -30.83 -5.24
C TRP A 6 58.03 -30.50 -5.78
N PRO A 7 57.62 -29.26 -6.12
CA PRO A 7 57.83 -27.90 -5.60
C PRO A 7 56.51 -27.14 -5.26
N ALA A 8 56.66 -25.91 -4.77
CA ALA A 8 55.81 -24.71 -4.91
C ALA A 8 54.34 -24.81 -5.37
N CYS A 9 53.42 -24.33 -4.52
CA CYS A 9 52.13 -23.79 -4.93
C CYS A 9 52.01 -22.33 -4.43
N ALA A 10 51.93 -21.41 -5.38
CA ALA A 10 51.62 -20.00 -5.16
C ALA A 10 50.17 -19.86 -4.70
N LEU A 11 49.96 -19.20 -3.55
CA LEU A 11 48.64 -18.73 -3.13
C LEU A 11 48.44 -17.31 -3.64
N ALA A 12 47.70 -17.19 -4.75
CA ALA A 12 46.97 -15.99 -5.10
C ALA A 12 45.48 -16.27 -4.81
N LEU A 13 44.92 -15.63 -3.79
CA LEU A 13 43.48 -15.56 -3.59
C LEU A 13 43.07 -14.09 -3.56
N MET A 14 42.35 -13.74 -4.62
CA MET A 14 41.68 -12.48 -4.88
C MET A 14 40.74 -12.13 -3.73
N THR A 15 40.80 -10.89 -3.26
CA THR A 15 39.75 -10.31 -2.42
C THR A 15 38.51 -10.08 -3.28
N ALA A 16 37.46 -10.87 -3.01
CA ALA A 16 36.13 -10.67 -3.57
C ALA A 16 35.55 -9.35 -3.06
N ALA A 17 35.15 -8.47 -3.98
CA ALA A 17 34.33 -7.32 -3.69
C ALA A 17 32.89 -7.81 -3.42
N CYS A 18 32.45 -7.68 -2.18
CA CYS A 18 31.03 -7.68 -1.83
C CYS A 18 30.56 -6.23 -1.82
N ASP A 19 29.82 -5.80 -2.84
CA ASP A 19 28.73 -4.85 -2.65
C ASP A 19 27.66 -5.14 -3.69
N ASN A 20 26.73 -6.01 -3.32
CA ASN A 20 25.53 -6.27 -4.09
C ASN A 20 24.44 -5.32 -3.58
N GLY A 21 24.65 -4.02 -3.82
CA GLY A 21 23.63 -2.98 -3.73
C GLY A 21 22.62 -3.17 -4.85
N GLY A 22 21.83 -4.24 -4.76
CA GLY A 22 20.69 -4.52 -5.62
C GLY A 22 19.58 -3.51 -5.37
N THR A 23 19.80 -2.28 -5.82
CA THR A 23 18.71 -1.33 -6.00
C THR A 23 17.81 -1.89 -7.10
N VAL A 24 16.68 -2.46 -6.71
CA VAL A 24 15.59 -2.78 -7.63
C VAL A 24 15.06 -1.45 -8.15
N ARG A 25 15.68 -0.96 -9.21
CA ARG A 25 15.16 0.16 -9.97
C ARG A 25 14.06 -0.40 -10.85
N ILE A 26 12.81 -0.26 -10.40
CA ILE A 26 11.64 -0.42 -11.28
C ILE A 26 11.70 0.72 -12.28
N THR A 27 12.47 0.56 -13.36
CA THR A 27 12.33 1.39 -14.55
C THR A 27 11.08 0.94 -15.25
N THR A 28 9.98 1.66 -15.01
CA THR A 28 8.85 1.71 -15.95
C THR A 28 9.39 2.27 -17.26
N THR A 29 9.78 1.40 -18.18
CA THR A 29 9.92 1.80 -19.58
C THR A 29 8.52 2.01 -20.12
N SER A 30 7.99 3.21 -19.95
CA SER A 30 6.88 3.73 -20.75
C SER A 30 7.44 4.02 -22.15
N SER A 31 7.71 2.96 -22.90
CA SER A 31 7.97 3.04 -24.33
C SER A 31 6.62 3.10 -25.03
N GLY A 32 6.31 4.25 -25.63
CA GLY A 32 5.16 4.43 -26.52
C GLY A 32 4.22 5.53 -26.07
N LYS A 33 4.29 6.69 -26.75
CA LYS A 33 3.15 7.60 -26.83
C LYS A 33 2.12 6.94 -27.73
N ASP A 34 1.37 5.99 -27.20
CA ASP A 34 0.21 5.46 -27.89
C ASP A 34 -0.96 6.40 -27.61
N VAL A 35 -1.46 7.00 -28.69
CA VAL A 35 -2.70 7.76 -28.71
C VAL A 35 -3.76 6.85 -28.09
N ALA A 36 -4.36 7.25 -26.96
CA ALA A 36 -5.40 6.48 -26.28
C ALA A 36 -6.40 5.95 -27.32
N GLY A 37 -6.46 4.62 -27.46
CA GLY A 37 -7.26 3.97 -28.47
C GLY A 37 -8.72 4.30 -28.25
N VAL A 38 -9.43 4.64 -29.34
CA VAL A 38 -10.87 4.88 -29.29
C VAL A 38 -11.55 3.58 -28.82
N LEU A 39 -12.19 3.64 -27.65
CA LEU A 39 -12.96 2.51 -27.13
C LEU A 39 -14.10 2.17 -28.07
N LYS A 40 -14.29 0.87 -28.33
CA LYS A 40 -15.39 0.36 -29.13
C LYS A 40 -16.54 -0.06 -28.21
N VAL A 41 -17.73 0.45 -28.52
CA VAL A 41 -18.99 -0.13 -28.02
C VAL A 41 -19.31 -1.29 -28.95
N VAL A 42 -19.46 -2.50 -28.40
CA VAL A 42 -19.78 -3.71 -29.16
C VAL A 42 -21.07 -4.33 -28.66
N ASP A 43 -21.92 -4.73 -29.59
CA ASP A 43 -23.20 -5.42 -29.30
C ASP A 43 -23.03 -6.95 -29.25
N ALA A 44 -21.91 -7.47 -29.77
CA ALA A 44 -21.57 -8.88 -29.73
C ALA A 44 -20.05 -9.07 -29.65
N LEU A 45 -19.60 -10.14 -28.98
CA LEU A 45 -18.17 -10.44 -28.85
C LEU A 45 -17.57 -10.92 -30.18
N GLN A 46 -16.41 -10.36 -30.51
CA GLN A 46 -15.45 -10.93 -31.45
C GLN A 46 -14.75 -12.11 -30.80
N CYS A 47 -15.13 -13.32 -31.23
CA CYS A 47 -14.59 -14.55 -30.71
C CYS A 47 -13.75 -15.26 -31.77
N PRO A 48 -12.45 -14.97 -31.91
CA PRO A 48 -11.60 -15.72 -32.83
C PRO A 48 -11.52 -17.19 -32.42
N GLN A 49 -11.22 -18.07 -33.38
CA GLN A 49 -11.03 -19.51 -33.10
C GLN A 49 -9.83 -19.75 -32.18
N THR A 50 -8.78 -18.93 -32.33
CA THR A 50 -7.56 -18.98 -31.53
C THR A 50 -7.13 -17.57 -31.13
N GLN A 51 -6.51 -17.45 -29.95
CA GLN A 51 -5.86 -16.22 -29.51
C GLN A 51 -4.67 -16.59 -28.61
N GLY A 52 -3.44 -16.35 -29.07
CA GLY A 52 -2.25 -16.79 -28.35
C GLY A 52 -2.27 -18.30 -28.07
N VAL A 53 -2.27 -18.67 -26.79
CA VAL A 53 -2.31 -20.09 -26.34
C VAL A 53 -3.74 -20.65 -26.19
N LEU A 54 -4.76 -19.84 -26.46
CA LEU A 54 -6.17 -20.18 -26.26
C LEU A 54 -6.82 -20.69 -27.55
N THR A 55 -7.66 -21.72 -27.41
CA THR A 55 -8.49 -22.27 -28.48
C THR A 55 -9.95 -22.27 -28.05
N ARG A 56 -10.84 -21.74 -28.90
CA ARG A 56 -12.26 -21.58 -28.62
C ARG A 56 -12.97 -22.94 -28.51
N LYS A 57 -13.74 -23.12 -27.44
CA LYS A 57 -14.62 -24.28 -27.21
C LYS A 57 -16.01 -23.99 -27.76
N GLY A 58 -16.25 -24.40 -29.01
CA GLY A 58 -17.56 -24.30 -29.67
C GLY A 58 -17.86 -22.93 -30.27
N SER A 59 -19.14 -22.65 -30.48
CA SER A 59 -19.65 -21.36 -30.95
C SER A 59 -19.90 -20.40 -29.80
N ALA A 60 -19.99 -19.10 -30.11
CA ALA A 60 -20.42 -18.10 -29.15
C ALA A 60 -21.82 -18.47 -28.61
N ARG A 61 -22.05 -18.26 -27.32
CA ARG A 61 -23.31 -18.54 -26.62
C ARG A 61 -24.04 -17.24 -26.30
N ALA A 62 -25.33 -17.36 -26.00
CA ALA A 62 -26.20 -16.24 -25.63
C ALA A 62 -26.06 -15.05 -26.61
N ASP A 63 -26.35 -15.32 -27.88
CA ASP A 63 -26.34 -14.34 -28.97
C ASP A 63 -25.01 -13.60 -29.18
N GLY A 64 -23.89 -14.20 -28.78
CA GLY A 64 -22.57 -13.59 -28.90
C GLY A 64 -22.07 -12.92 -27.62
N ALA A 65 -22.81 -13.01 -26.51
CA ALA A 65 -22.41 -12.41 -25.24
C ALA A 65 -21.40 -13.26 -24.45
N THR A 66 -21.14 -14.51 -24.83
CA THR A 66 -20.14 -15.35 -24.13
C THR A 66 -19.37 -16.28 -25.04
N CYS A 67 -18.04 -16.35 -24.84
CA CYS A 67 -17.15 -17.28 -25.53
C CYS A 67 -16.20 -17.98 -24.56
N VAL A 68 -16.12 -19.30 -24.65
CA VAL A 68 -15.26 -20.12 -23.79
C VAL A 68 -14.04 -20.59 -24.57
N TYR A 69 -12.89 -20.57 -23.94
CA TYR A 69 -11.61 -20.97 -24.49
C TYR A 69 -10.92 -21.96 -23.54
N SER A 70 -10.30 -23.01 -24.09
CA SER A 70 -9.31 -23.81 -23.37
C SER A 70 -7.91 -23.29 -23.63
N GLY A 71 -7.08 -23.31 -22.61
CA GLY A 71 -5.64 -23.13 -22.71
C GLY A 71 -4.86 -24.36 -22.25
N PRO A 72 -3.52 -24.24 -22.19
CA PRO A 72 -2.63 -25.30 -21.74
C PRO A 72 -2.93 -25.76 -20.30
N ARG A 73 -2.58 -27.02 -19.99
CA ARG A 73 -2.70 -27.62 -18.63
C ARG A 73 -4.09 -27.51 -17.99
N GLY A 74 -5.13 -27.49 -18.82
CA GLY A 74 -6.51 -27.41 -18.34
C GLY A 74 -6.94 -26.04 -17.84
N SER A 75 -6.22 -24.97 -18.21
CA SER A 75 -6.69 -23.60 -18.02
C SER A 75 -7.92 -23.32 -18.89
N GLU A 76 -8.78 -22.44 -18.38
CA GLU A 76 -10.00 -22.01 -19.05
C GLU A 76 -10.12 -20.49 -18.99
N VAL A 77 -10.53 -19.91 -20.12
CA VAL A 77 -10.86 -18.49 -20.20
C VAL A 77 -12.29 -18.36 -20.70
N THR A 78 -13.13 -17.58 -20.01
CA THR A 78 -14.47 -17.24 -20.48
C THR A 78 -14.58 -15.74 -20.67
N LEU A 79 -14.83 -15.33 -21.91
CA LEU A 79 -15.09 -13.96 -22.30
C LEU A 79 -16.58 -13.66 -22.16
N HIS A 80 -16.92 -12.55 -21.53
CA HIS A 80 -18.28 -12.09 -21.28
C HIS A 80 -18.47 -10.67 -21.79
N LEU A 81 -19.58 -10.41 -22.49
CA LEU A 81 -20.11 -9.07 -22.71
C LEU A 81 -21.14 -8.77 -21.63
N VAL A 82 -20.93 -7.71 -20.87
CA VAL A 82 -21.74 -7.38 -19.69
C VAL A 82 -22.40 -6.03 -19.90
N ALA A 83 -23.73 -6.07 -20.06
CA ALA A 83 -24.54 -4.87 -20.01
C ALA A 83 -24.70 -4.41 -18.54
N LEU A 84 -24.43 -3.13 -18.27
CA LEU A 84 -24.53 -2.58 -16.92
C LEU A 84 -25.96 -2.20 -16.54
N ASN A 85 -26.83 -1.90 -17.53
CA ASN A 85 -28.25 -1.59 -17.33
C ASN A 85 -28.51 -0.53 -16.22
N GLY A 86 -27.66 0.49 -16.15
CA GLY A 86 -27.72 1.54 -15.11
C GLY A 86 -27.11 1.16 -13.75
N GLY A 87 -26.60 -0.06 -13.60
CA GLY A 87 -25.78 -0.48 -12.46
C GLY A 87 -24.32 0.00 -12.56
N SER A 88 -23.59 -0.08 -11.46
CA SER A 88 -22.19 0.30 -11.42
C SER A 88 -21.29 -0.79 -11.99
N VAL A 89 -20.18 -0.39 -12.60
CA VAL A 89 -19.11 -1.30 -13.04
C VAL A 89 -18.58 -2.10 -11.84
N GLN A 90 -18.43 -1.44 -10.70
CA GLN A 90 -17.88 -2.02 -9.48
C GLN A 90 -18.76 -3.18 -8.98
N ASP A 91 -20.09 -3.02 -9.00
CA ASP A 91 -21.01 -4.09 -8.60
C ASP A 91 -20.94 -5.29 -9.56
N ALA A 92 -20.87 -5.01 -10.87
CA ALA A 92 -20.72 -6.06 -11.89
C ALA A 92 -19.42 -6.86 -11.68
N LEU A 93 -18.29 -6.16 -11.52
CA LEU A 93 -16.98 -6.77 -11.29
C LEU A 93 -16.92 -7.54 -9.97
N LYS A 94 -17.50 -6.99 -8.90
CA LYS A 94 -17.61 -7.67 -7.61
C LYS A 94 -18.36 -8.99 -7.70
N GLY A 95 -19.38 -9.07 -8.57
CA GLY A 95 -20.05 -10.34 -8.89
C GLY A 95 -19.11 -11.40 -9.48
N PHE A 96 -18.20 -10.99 -10.38
CA PHE A 96 -17.17 -11.87 -10.94
C PHE A 96 -16.11 -12.23 -9.91
N GLU A 97 -15.61 -11.28 -9.11
CA GLU A 97 -14.66 -11.53 -8.03
C GLU A 97 -15.19 -12.58 -7.05
N ASN A 98 -16.44 -12.45 -6.61
CA ASN A 98 -17.07 -13.38 -5.68
C ASN A 98 -17.17 -14.79 -6.25
N ARG A 99 -17.56 -14.91 -7.53
CA ARG A 99 -17.69 -16.21 -8.20
C ARG A 99 -16.33 -16.88 -8.40
N LEU A 100 -15.31 -16.12 -8.81
CA LEU A 100 -13.95 -16.64 -8.98
C LEU A 100 -13.31 -17.01 -7.64
N SER A 101 -13.50 -16.19 -6.60
CA SER A 101 -12.97 -16.49 -5.27
C SER A 101 -13.61 -17.75 -4.67
N ALA A 102 -14.86 -18.05 -5.02
CA ALA A 102 -15.53 -19.29 -4.61
C ALA A 102 -14.90 -20.55 -5.24
N ASP A 103 -14.16 -20.42 -6.34
CA ASP A 103 -13.38 -21.51 -6.92
C ASP A 103 -12.09 -21.80 -6.09
N LEU A 104 -11.70 -20.93 -5.16
CA LEU A 104 -10.55 -21.10 -4.25
C LEU A 104 -10.98 -20.95 -2.77
N PRO A 105 -11.84 -21.85 -2.25
CA PRO A 105 -12.46 -21.67 -0.93
C PRO A 105 -11.46 -21.65 0.22
N GLU A 106 -10.35 -22.39 0.13
CA GLU A 106 -9.31 -22.44 1.16
C GLU A 106 -8.55 -21.11 1.23
N ALA A 107 -8.08 -20.59 0.08
CA ALA A 107 -7.41 -19.30 0.01
C ALA A 107 -8.33 -18.14 0.48
N LEU A 108 -9.64 -18.23 0.17
CA LEU A 108 -10.62 -17.25 0.64
C LEU A 108 -10.82 -17.31 2.16
N ALA A 109 -10.91 -18.51 2.74
CA ALA A 109 -11.09 -18.69 4.18
C ALA A 109 -9.88 -18.14 4.95
N GLU A 110 -8.67 -18.40 4.47
CA GLU A 110 -7.45 -17.92 5.12
C GLU A 110 -7.26 -16.42 4.95
N ALA A 111 -7.61 -15.83 3.79
CA ALA A 111 -7.64 -14.38 3.61
C ALA A 111 -8.56 -13.69 4.63
N ARG A 112 -9.78 -14.23 4.83
CA ARG A 112 -10.70 -13.72 5.85
C ARG A 112 -10.13 -13.86 7.26
N ALA A 113 -9.54 -15.02 7.58
CA ALA A 113 -8.89 -15.23 8.87
C ALA A 113 -7.69 -14.29 9.09
N SER A 114 -6.94 -13.92 8.05
CA SER A 114 -5.88 -12.91 8.15
C SER A 114 -6.44 -11.50 8.37
N GLU A 115 -7.52 -11.12 7.68
CA GLU A 115 -8.19 -9.84 7.88
C GLU A 115 -8.76 -9.72 9.32
N ASP A 116 -9.38 -10.79 9.83
CA ASP A 116 -9.90 -10.83 11.20
C ASP A 116 -8.79 -10.72 12.25
N ARG A 117 -7.65 -11.41 12.02
CA ARG A 117 -6.46 -11.28 12.87
C ARG A 117 -5.90 -9.85 12.86
N ALA A 118 -5.75 -9.25 11.69
CA ALA A 118 -5.28 -7.87 11.55
C ALA A 118 -6.23 -6.87 12.24
N ARG A 119 -7.55 -7.06 12.13
CA ARG A 119 -8.54 -6.25 12.85
C ARG A 119 -8.44 -6.41 14.36
N ALA A 120 -8.26 -7.63 14.83
CA ALA A 120 -8.10 -7.90 16.26
C ALA A 120 -6.79 -7.28 16.80
N GLU A 121 -5.71 -7.33 16.03
CA GLU A 121 -4.44 -6.68 16.38
C GLU A 121 -4.56 -5.17 16.39
N ALA A 122 -5.22 -4.56 15.39
CA ALA A 122 -5.50 -3.13 15.36
C ALA A 122 -6.34 -2.70 16.59
N ALA A 123 -7.41 -3.43 16.92
CA ALA A 123 -8.23 -3.14 18.09
C ALA A 123 -7.44 -3.26 19.42
N ARG A 124 -6.49 -4.20 19.51
CA ARG A 124 -5.59 -4.30 20.67
C ARG A 124 -4.64 -3.10 20.74
N ALA A 125 -4.05 -2.71 19.62
CA ALA A 125 -3.18 -1.54 19.56
C ALA A 125 -3.92 -0.24 19.94
N GLU A 126 -5.16 -0.08 19.48
CA GLU A 126 -6.03 1.05 19.88
C GLU A 126 -6.33 1.03 21.38
N ALA A 127 -6.62 -0.15 21.95
CA ALA A 127 -6.86 -0.29 23.39
C ALA A 127 -5.60 0.00 24.22
N ASP A 128 -4.43 -0.43 23.76
CA ASP A 128 -3.15 -0.17 24.43
C ASP A 128 -2.77 1.32 24.34
N ALA A 129 -3.04 1.98 23.21
CA ALA A 129 -2.88 3.42 23.07
C ALA A 129 -3.79 4.19 24.04
N ALA A 130 -5.07 3.82 24.13
CA ALA A 130 -6.01 4.44 25.07
C ALA A 130 -5.59 4.23 26.54
N ARG A 131 -4.99 3.08 26.89
CA ARG A 131 -4.43 2.85 28.23
C ARG A 131 -3.22 3.73 28.50
N ALA A 132 -2.32 3.86 27.54
CA ALA A 132 -1.15 4.73 27.67
C ALA A 132 -1.54 6.21 27.83
N GLU A 133 -2.56 6.66 27.10
CA GLU A 133 -3.14 8.01 27.27
C GLU A 133 -3.70 8.20 28.68
N ALA A 134 -4.50 7.25 29.18
CA ALA A 134 -5.05 7.33 30.54
C ALA A 134 -3.98 7.29 31.65
N ASP A 135 -2.90 6.51 31.46
CA ASP A 135 -1.78 6.46 32.39
C ASP A 135 -0.98 7.77 32.37
N ALA A 136 -0.79 8.38 31.20
CA ALA A 136 -0.16 9.70 31.07
C ALA A 136 -0.98 10.80 31.74
N GLU A 137 -2.31 10.80 31.57
CA GLU A 137 -3.20 11.74 32.26
C GLU A 137 -3.12 11.59 33.79
N ARG A 138 -3.06 10.35 34.29
CA ARG A 138 -2.91 10.09 35.73
C ARG A 138 -1.57 10.61 36.25
N ALA A 139 -0.48 10.33 35.53
CA ALA A 139 0.84 10.82 35.89
C ALA A 139 0.89 12.36 35.88
N GLY A 140 0.25 13.01 34.92
CA GLY A 140 0.10 14.47 34.88
C GLY A 140 -0.65 15.01 36.10
N ALA A 141 -1.80 14.42 36.45
CA ALA A 141 -2.57 14.82 37.63
C ALA A 141 -1.80 14.58 38.96
N GLU A 142 -1.01 13.51 39.04
CA GLU A 142 -0.12 13.26 40.18
C GLU A 142 1.00 14.28 40.29
N ALA A 143 1.62 14.65 39.16
CA ALA A 143 2.65 15.68 39.09
C ALA A 143 2.09 17.06 39.50
N GLU A 144 0.90 17.44 39.02
CA GLU A 144 0.23 18.69 39.43
C GLU A 144 -0.05 18.72 40.93
N ARG A 145 -0.52 17.61 41.52
CA ARG A 145 -0.74 17.51 42.97
C ARG A 145 0.57 17.63 43.76
N ALA A 146 1.64 17.02 43.26
CA ALA A 146 2.96 17.12 43.88
C ALA A 146 3.51 18.54 43.80
N ALA A 147 3.33 19.23 42.66
CA ALA A 147 3.70 20.62 42.47
C ALA A 147 2.92 21.54 43.44
N ALA A 148 1.60 21.38 43.54
CA ALA A 148 0.78 22.16 44.47
C ALA A 148 1.19 21.94 45.95
N GLN A 149 1.58 20.71 46.33
CA GLN A 149 2.12 20.42 47.66
C GLN A 149 3.49 21.04 47.88
N ALA A 150 4.35 21.06 46.85
CA ALA A 150 5.66 21.68 46.90
C ALA A 150 5.55 23.22 46.99
N GLU A 151 4.65 23.84 46.24
CA GLU A 151 4.35 25.28 46.30
C GLU A 151 3.81 25.67 47.68
N ALA A 152 2.87 24.91 48.24
CA ALA A 152 2.36 25.13 49.60
C ALA A 152 3.46 24.99 50.67
N ALA A 153 4.53 24.25 50.40
CA ALA A 153 5.71 24.15 51.26
C ALA A 153 6.77 25.23 50.96
N ALA A 154 6.84 25.73 49.73
CA ALA A 154 7.81 26.73 49.25
C ALA A 154 7.41 28.18 49.55
N ASP A 155 6.16 28.43 49.96
CA ASP A 155 5.66 29.73 50.45
C ASP A 155 6.40 30.24 51.73
N ALA A 156 7.45 29.53 52.18
CA ALA A 156 8.35 29.91 53.25
C ALA A 156 9.67 30.59 52.80
N THR A 157 10.06 30.56 51.52
CA THR A 157 11.31 31.21 51.02
C THR A 157 11.24 31.56 49.53
N ALA A 158 10.83 32.79 49.18
CA ALA A 158 10.92 33.29 47.80
C ALA A 158 12.35 33.77 47.49
N ASP A 159 13.10 33.01 46.67
CA ASP A 159 14.41 33.41 46.16
C ASP A 159 14.27 34.32 44.92
N SER A 160 14.98 35.45 44.94
CA SER A 160 15.12 36.36 43.79
C SER A 160 16.59 36.55 43.44
N ALA A 161 16.94 36.45 42.16
CA ALA A 161 18.30 36.64 41.66
C ALA A 161 18.35 37.72 40.57
N HIS A 162 19.26 38.68 40.71
CA HIS A 162 19.48 39.76 39.75
C HIS A 162 20.96 39.83 39.35
N ILE A 163 21.24 39.75 38.06
CA ILE A 163 22.59 39.90 37.50
C ILE A 163 22.57 41.01 36.46
N SER A 164 23.37 42.05 36.68
CA SER A 164 23.53 43.16 35.73
C SER A 164 25.00 43.33 35.36
N ALA A 165 25.32 43.11 34.08
CA ALA A 165 26.63 43.33 33.49
C ALA A 165 26.49 44.18 32.21
N PRO A 166 27.57 44.81 31.70
CA PRO A 166 27.48 45.61 30.47
C PRO A 166 26.92 44.78 29.30
N GLY A 167 25.78 45.22 28.75
CA GLY A 167 25.08 44.53 27.67
C GLY A 167 24.28 43.30 28.07
N VAL A 168 24.29 42.88 29.34
CA VAL A 168 23.60 41.68 29.84
C VAL A 168 22.77 42.01 31.07
N ARG A 169 21.47 41.71 31.02
CA ARG A 169 20.60 41.75 32.21
C ARG A 169 19.88 40.42 32.36
N ILE A 170 19.96 39.85 33.55
CA ILE A 170 19.24 38.62 33.93
C ILE A 170 18.46 38.92 35.21
N ASP A 171 17.15 38.72 35.14
CA ASP A 171 16.24 38.85 36.27
C ASP A 171 15.53 37.51 36.44
N ALA A 172 15.58 36.92 37.64
CA ALA A 172 14.85 35.70 37.98
C ALA A 172 14.13 35.88 39.32
N GLN A 173 12.83 35.59 39.34
CA GLN A 173 11.99 35.65 40.53
C GLN A 173 10.92 34.57 40.45
N GLY A 174 10.96 33.61 41.39
CA GLY A 174 10.13 32.40 41.29
C GLY A 174 10.33 31.73 39.93
N ASP A 175 9.23 31.46 39.23
CA ASP A 175 9.23 30.79 37.91
C ASP A 175 9.37 31.75 36.72
N LYS A 176 9.58 33.05 36.98
CA LYS A 176 9.75 34.05 35.94
C LYS A 176 11.23 34.39 35.76
N ALA A 177 11.73 34.26 34.54
CA ALA A 177 13.08 34.69 34.18
C ALA A 177 13.07 35.55 32.92
N THR A 178 13.79 36.66 32.94
CA THR A 178 14.04 37.48 31.75
C THR A 178 15.53 37.63 31.52
N VAL A 179 15.98 37.35 30.30
CA VAL A 179 17.37 37.51 29.86
C VAL A 179 17.40 38.48 28.70
N ARG A 180 18.12 39.59 28.87
CA ARG A 180 18.33 40.61 27.85
C ARG A 180 19.79 40.63 27.45
N LEU A 181 20.03 40.31 26.19
CA LEU A 181 21.34 40.30 25.53
C LEU A 181 21.23 41.14 24.24
N PRO A 182 22.33 41.65 23.67
CA PRO A 182 22.27 42.40 22.42
C PRO A 182 21.75 41.48 21.29
N GLY A 183 20.64 41.86 20.67
CA GLY A 183 19.99 41.06 19.61
C GLY A 183 19.24 39.81 20.07
N MET A 184 19.19 39.53 21.39
CA MET A 184 18.53 38.36 21.96
C MET A 184 17.70 38.70 23.21
N HIS A 185 16.44 38.29 23.23
CA HIS A 185 15.54 38.40 24.37
C HIS A 185 14.98 37.04 24.72
N ILE A 186 14.99 36.68 26.00
CA ILE A 186 14.37 35.45 26.49
C ILE A 186 13.42 35.85 27.61
N ASP A 187 12.15 35.48 27.49
CA ASP A 187 11.18 35.50 28.57
C ASP A 187 10.75 34.07 28.87
N ALA A 188 10.93 33.63 30.10
CA ALA A 188 10.42 32.37 30.63
C ALA A 188 9.43 32.65 31.76
N ASP A 189 8.33 31.91 31.75
CA ASP A 189 7.24 31.99 32.74
C ASP A 189 6.67 30.57 32.94
N GLY A 190 7.15 29.88 33.98
CA GLY A 190 6.91 28.46 34.18
C GLY A 190 7.42 27.62 33.00
N ASP A 191 6.55 26.78 32.43
CA ASP A 191 6.89 25.87 31.31
C ASP A 191 6.88 26.52 29.93
N ARG A 192 6.62 27.84 29.85
CA ARG A 192 6.57 28.58 28.58
C ARG A 192 7.82 29.43 28.40
N ALA A 193 8.41 29.36 27.20
CA ALA A 193 9.52 30.23 26.84
C ALA A 193 9.29 30.93 25.49
N ASN A 194 9.62 32.22 25.44
CA ASN A 194 9.68 33.01 24.21
C ASN A 194 11.09 33.54 24.01
N ILE A 195 11.73 33.09 22.94
CA ILE A 195 13.10 33.45 22.58
C ILE A 195 13.05 34.26 21.29
N ARG A 196 13.53 35.50 21.34
CA ARG A 196 13.66 36.36 20.16
C ARG A 196 15.14 36.56 19.84
N ILE A 197 15.58 36.12 18.66
CA ILE A 197 16.97 36.26 18.20
C ILE A 197 16.95 36.89 16.82
N GLY A 198 17.50 38.10 16.68
CA GLY A 198 17.73 38.72 15.36
C GLY A 198 16.52 38.70 14.42
N GLY A 199 15.31 38.94 14.95
CA GLY A 199 14.05 38.94 14.19
C GLY A 199 13.29 37.60 14.15
N ILE A 200 13.91 36.49 14.56
CA ILE A 200 13.28 35.18 14.67
C ILE A 200 12.64 35.04 16.05
N THR A 201 11.44 34.47 16.13
CA THR A 201 10.73 34.18 17.38
C THR A 201 10.56 32.68 17.52
N ILE A 202 11.05 32.10 18.61
CA ILE A 202 10.87 30.70 18.98
C ILE A 202 9.95 30.68 20.20
N ARG A 203 8.88 29.88 20.13
CA ARG A 203 7.96 29.62 21.24
C ARG A 203 8.06 28.16 21.61
N ALA A 204 8.26 27.88 22.90
CA ALA A 204 8.20 26.52 23.44
C ALA A 204 7.01 26.44 24.41
N ASP A 205 6.16 25.46 24.18
CA ASP A 205 5.13 25.00 25.11
C ASP A 205 5.24 23.47 25.24
N ASP A 206 4.82 22.97 26.39
CA ASP A 206 4.86 21.57 26.83
C ASP A 206 3.73 20.71 26.22
N LYS A 207 2.81 21.31 25.47
CA LYS A 207 1.55 20.66 25.09
C LYS A 207 1.51 20.04 23.69
N ASN A 208 2.51 20.24 22.82
CA ASN A 208 2.48 19.68 21.46
C ASN A 208 3.86 19.23 20.94
N SER A 209 4.18 17.94 21.13
CA SER A 209 5.26 17.25 20.42
C SER A 209 4.68 16.32 19.35
N GLN A 210 4.26 16.84 18.19
CA GLN A 210 3.93 15.97 17.04
C GLN A 210 4.29 16.61 15.68
N VAL A 211 5.12 15.89 14.90
CA VAL A 211 5.36 16.15 13.47
C VAL A 211 4.83 14.93 12.71
N ASN A 212 3.75 15.10 11.96
CA ASN A 212 3.18 14.04 11.11
C ASN A 212 3.60 14.23 9.65
N VAL A 213 4.32 13.26 9.09
CA VAL A 213 4.58 13.17 7.64
C VAL A 213 3.74 12.01 7.09
N ARG A 214 2.72 12.32 6.29
CA ARG A 214 1.97 11.33 5.51
C ARG A 214 2.44 11.39 4.06
N THR A 215 3.03 10.30 3.57
CA THR A 215 3.32 10.11 2.15
C THR A 215 2.07 9.56 1.47
N ASN A 216 1.24 10.44 0.92
CA ASN A 216 0.36 10.09 -0.19
C ASN A 216 1.26 9.85 -1.41
N SER A 217 1.60 8.59 -1.66
CA SER A 217 2.06 8.18 -2.99
C SER A 217 0.90 8.39 -3.97
N GLY A 218 0.91 9.53 -4.68
CA GLY A 218 0.03 9.81 -5.81
C GLY A 218 -1.08 10.84 -5.51
N SER A 219 -0.70 12.12 -5.42
CA SER A 219 -1.63 13.23 -5.58
C SER A 219 -1.93 13.45 -7.07
N SER A 220 -2.75 12.57 -7.65
CA SER A 220 -3.63 12.89 -8.77
C SER A 220 -4.86 12.01 -8.62
N SER A 221 -6.03 12.58 -8.83
CA SER A 221 -7.32 11.89 -8.90
C SER A 221 -7.43 10.84 -10.03
N ASP A 222 -6.29 10.50 -10.67
CA ASP A 222 -6.11 9.62 -11.82
C ASP A 222 -5.06 8.52 -11.55
N ALA A 223 -4.67 8.28 -10.28
CA ALA A 223 -3.72 7.22 -9.97
C ALA A 223 -4.39 5.84 -10.04
N ASP A 224 -3.76 4.90 -10.76
CA ASP A 224 -4.14 3.49 -10.74
C ASP A 224 -4.16 2.98 -9.30
N ALA A 225 -5.30 2.47 -8.86
CA ALA A 225 -5.41 1.84 -7.56
C ALA A 225 -4.92 0.39 -7.69
N VAL A 226 -3.83 0.08 -7.00
CA VAL A 226 -3.28 -1.28 -6.89
C VAL A 226 -3.40 -1.72 -5.44
N ALA A 227 -4.14 -2.79 -5.19
CA ALA A 227 -4.25 -3.43 -3.90
C ALA A 227 -3.71 -4.87 -3.98
N ILE A 228 -2.75 -5.19 -3.12
CA ILE A 228 -2.12 -6.51 -3.04
C ILE A 228 -2.30 -7.01 -1.60
N ASP A 229 -3.04 -8.11 -1.47
CA ASP A 229 -3.24 -8.82 -0.21
C ASP A 229 -2.55 -10.19 -0.33
N ALA A 230 -1.44 -10.41 0.37
CA ALA A 230 -0.69 -11.66 0.32
C ALA A 230 -0.51 -12.27 1.71
N ASN A 231 -0.65 -13.59 1.79
CA ASN A 231 -0.48 -14.39 3.01
C ASN A 231 0.12 -15.76 2.68
N ASP A 232 0.31 -16.61 3.69
CA ASP A 232 0.90 -17.94 3.55
C ASP A 232 0.11 -18.88 2.60
N SER A 233 -1.16 -18.56 2.36
CA SER A 233 -2.13 -19.37 1.63
C SER A 233 -2.27 -18.94 0.18
N GLY A 234 -1.79 -17.75 -0.18
CA GLY A 234 -2.02 -17.17 -1.48
C GLY A 234 -1.83 -15.67 -1.56
N ALA A 235 -2.08 -15.13 -2.75
CA ALA A 235 -2.04 -13.70 -3.01
C ALA A 235 -3.25 -13.29 -3.84
N ARG A 236 -3.88 -12.18 -3.45
CA ARG A 236 -4.93 -11.46 -4.17
C ARG A 236 -4.36 -10.14 -4.66
N ILE A 237 -4.54 -9.87 -5.94
CA ILE A 237 -4.11 -8.62 -6.60
C ILE A 237 -5.35 -8.02 -7.26
N ARG A 238 -5.59 -6.75 -6.99
CA ARG A 238 -6.60 -5.94 -7.66
C ARG A 238 -5.93 -4.71 -8.24
N THR A 239 -6.17 -4.46 -9.51
CA THR A 239 -5.81 -3.20 -10.14
C THR A 239 -7.08 -2.59 -10.72
N SER A 240 -7.23 -1.28 -10.57
CA SER A 240 -8.29 -0.54 -11.23
C SER A 240 -7.79 0.84 -11.60
N SER A 241 -7.97 1.21 -12.87
CA SER A 241 -7.71 2.56 -13.32
C SER A 241 -9.01 3.37 -13.21
N PRO A 242 -9.06 4.43 -12.38
CA PRO A 242 -10.19 5.34 -12.37
C PRO A 242 -10.19 6.17 -13.66
N GLY A 243 -11.36 6.36 -14.27
CA GLY A 243 -11.49 7.18 -15.49
C GLY A 243 -12.77 6.90 -16.27
N GLU A 244 -12.93 7.57 -17.41
CA GLU A 244 -14.08 7.38 -18.32
C GLU A 244 -14.11 5.96 -18.93
N ALA A 245 -12.95 5.31 -18.96
CA ALA A 245 -12.71 3.95 -19.41
C ALA A 245 -12.42 3.03 -18.22
N VAL A 246 -13.20 1.98 -18.06
CA VAL A 246 -12.91 0.89 -17.13
C VAL A 246 -11.68 0.14 -17.62
N ARG A 247 -10.68 0.00 -16.75
CA ARG A 247 -9.63 -1.01 -16.84
C ARG A 247 -9.46 -1.61 -15.45
N ALA A 248 -9.74 -2.90 -15.31
CA ALA A 248 -9.62 -3.57 -14.02
C ALA A 248 -9.09 -4.98 -14.19
N THR A 249 -8.12 -5.35 -13.35
CA THR A 249 -7.60 -6.70 -13.26
C THR A 249 -7.82 -7.23 -11.86
N PHE A 250 -8.25 -8.48 -11.76
CA PHE A 250 -8.29 -9.22 -10.52
C PHE A 250 -7.52 -10.52 -10.71
N MET A 251 -6.70 -10.88 -9.72
CA MET A 251 -6.03 -12.16 -9.68
C MET A 251 -6.05 -12.68 -8.24
N MET A 252 -6.33 -13.96 -8.08
CA MET A 252 -6.16 -14.67 -6.84
C MET A 252 -5.42 -15.96 -7.12
N THR A 253 -4.40 -16.21 -6.31
CA THR A 253 -3.57 -17.42 -6.37
C THR A 253 -3.68 -18.14 -5.04
N ALA A 254 -3.64 -19.47 -5.08
CA ALA A 254 -3.59 -20.33 -3.90
C ALA A 254 -2.23 -21.06 -3.84
N ASP A 255 -1.65 -21.13 -2.64
CA ASP A 255 -0.42 -21.86 -2.37
C ASP A 255 -0.64 -23.38 -2.41
N GLN A 256 -1.78 -23.86 -1.95
CA GLN A 256 -2.17 -25.26 -2.13
C GLN A 256 -3.20 -25.41 -3.25
N SER A 257 -3.32 -26.62 -3.80
CA SER A 257 -4.36 -26.88 -4.78
C SER A 257 -5.70 -26.86 -4.03
N SER A 258 -6.64 -26.05 -4.49
CA SER A 258 -7.98 -26.03 -3.89
C SER A 258 -8.69 -27.36 -4.10
N SER A 259 -9.72 -27.62 -3.30
CA SER A 259 -10.63 -28.77 -3.48
C SER A 259 -11.31 -28.81 -4.86
N THR A 260 -11.42 -27.68 -5.55
CA THR A 260 -11.95 -27.57 -6.92
C THR A 260 -10.89 -27.88 -7.99
N GLY A 261 -9.62 -28.03 -7.61
CA GLY A 261 -8.49 -28.25 -8.49
C GLY A 261 -7.95 -26.99 -9.16
N TRP A 262 -8.51 -25.82 -8.86
CA TRP A 262 -7.98 -24.54 -9.32
C TRP A 262 -6.86 -24.04 -8.40
N ARG A 263 -5.92 -23.32 -8.99
CA ARG A 263 -4.77 -22.72 -8.29
C ARG A 263 -4.66 -21.22 -8.52
N VAL A 264 -5.15 -20.76 -9.67
CA VAL A 264 -5.17 -19.35 -10.04
C VAL A 264 -6.53 -19.05 -10.65
N VAL A 265 -7.13 -17.95 -10.24
CA VAL A 265 -8.34 -17.40 -10.84
C VAL A 265 -8.16 -15.90 -11.00
N GLY A 266 -8.87 -15.31 -11.95
CA GLY A 266 -8.79 -13.87 -12.16
C GLY A 266 -9.70 -13.38 -13.25
N TYR A 267 -9.67 -12.08 -13.50
CA TYR A 267 -10.21 -11.52 -14.72
C TYR A 267 -9.39 -10.34 -15.22
N GLU A 268 -9.53 -10.08 -16.52
CA GLU A 268 -9.25 -8.78 -17.13
C GLU A 268 -10.57 -8.17 -17.59
N ALA A 269 -10.84 -6.92 -17.24
CA ALA A 269 -12.07 -6.22 -17.57
C ALA A 269 -11.80 -4.86 -18.17
N ARG A 270 -12.56 -4.53 -19.22
CA ARG A 270 -12.41 -3.27 -19.92
C ARG A 270 -13.68 -2.82 -20.63
N GLY A 271 -13.89 -1.50 -20.72
CA GLY A 271 -14.97 -0.91 -21.51
C GLY A 271 -15.31 0.51 -21.07
N PRO A 272 -16.30 1.17 -21.70
CA PRO A 272 -16.80 2.45 -21.22
C PRO A 272 -17.44 2.34 -19.83
N SER A 273 -17.30 3.38 -19.00
CA SER A 273 -17.91 3.47 -17.67
C SER A 273 -19.45 3.33 -17.67
N GLY A 274 -20.12 3.72 -18.76
CA GLY A 274 -21.57 3.55 -18.96
C GLY A 274 -22.01 2.19 -19.52
N GLY A 275 -21.07 1.31 -19.87
CA GLY A 275 -21.33 -0.02 -20.43
C GLY A 275 -21.52 -0.06 -21.96
N PRO A 276 -21.58 -1.27 -22.57
CA PRO A 276 -21.25 -2.57 -21.98
C PRO A 276 -19.74 -2.72 -21.76
N ILE A 277 -19.35 -3.56 -20.80
CA ILE A 277 -17.95 -3.92 -20.56
C ILE A 277 -17.66 -5.35 -21.02
N VAL A 278 -16.42 -5.60 -21.40
CA VAL A 278 -15.92 -6.94 -21.73
C VAL A 278 -15.07 -7.45 -20.59
N VAL A 279 -15.37 -8.65 -20.11
CA VAL A 279 -14.69 -9.30 -19.00
C VAL A 279 -14.19 -10.68 -19.44
N ALA A 280 -12.88 -10.89 -19.41
CA ALA A 280 -12.28 -12.21 -19.60
C ALA A 280 -11.95 -12.81 -18.23
N THR A 281 -12.73 -13.79 -17.80
CA THR A 281 -12.43 -14.57 -16.59
C THR A 281 -11.44 -15.67 -16.92
N VAL A 282 -10.47 -15.91 -16.04
CA VAL A 282 -9.38 -16.87 -16.19
C VAL A 282 -9.41 -17.84 -15.01
N ARG A 283 -9.26 -19.14 -15.29
CA ARG A 283 -9.05 -20.18 -14.28
C ARG A 283 -7.91 -21.08 -14.73
N GLY A 284 -6.99 -21.35 -13.81
CA GLY A 284 -5.77 -22.11 -14.06
C GLY A 284 -5.53 -23.16 -12.99
N LYS A 285 -5.09 -24.35 -13.42
CA LYS A 285 -4.74 -25.46 -12.52
C LYS A 285 -3.27 -25.45 -12.08
N ASP A 286 -2.49 -24.48 -12.57
CA ASP A 286 -1.09 -24.29 -12.27
C ASP A 286 -0.84 -22.82 -11.89
N ARG A 287 0.30 -22.52 -11.26
CA ARG A 287 0.70 -21.16 -10.87
C ARG A 287 1.25 -20.35 -12.04
N ASN A 288 1.81 -20.99 -13.07
CA ASN A 288 2.47 -20.28 -14.17
C ASN A 288 1.53 -20.01 -15.35
N GLU A 289 0.51 -19.17 -15.15
CA GLU A 289 -0.52 -18.89 -16.18
C GLU A 289 -0.34 -17.55 -16.89
N ASN A 290 0.87 -16.97 -16.85
CA ASN A 290 1.11 -15.63 -17.41
C ASN A 290 0.69 -15.54 -18.89
N ARG A 291 1.03 -16.56 -19.71
CA ARG A 291 0.64 -16.60 -21.12
C ARG A 291 -0.87 -16.68 -21.35
N VAL A 292 -1.60 -17.28 -20.41
CA VAL A 292 -3.07 -17.37 -20.46
C VAL A 292 -3.71 -16.03 -20.13
N PHE A 293 -3.19 -15.32 -19.12
CA PHE A 293 -3.62 -13.97 -18.79
C PHE A 293 -3.32 -12.97 -19.92
N GLU A 294 -2.13 -13.04 -20.53
CA GLU A 294 -1.81 -12.20 -21.70
C GLU A 294 -2.74 -12.49 -22.89
N ALA A 295 -3.07 -13.75 -23.14
CA ALA A 295 -4.03 -14.12 -24.18
C ALA A 295 -5.45 -13.64 -23.86
N ALA A 296 -5.87 -13.71 -22.59
CA ALA A 296 -7.15 -13.19 -22.12
C ALA A 296 -7.23 -11.67 -22.27
N LYS A 297 -6.17 -10.95 -21.91
CA LYS A 297 -6.04 -9.50 -22.12
C LYS A 297 -6.15 -9.14 -23.60
N ALA A 298 -5.47 -9.90 -24.47
CA ALA A 298 -5.58 -9.69 -25.90
C ALA A 298 -7.00 -9.94 -26.44
N LEU A 299 -7.76 -10.90 -25.89
CA LEU A 299 -9.18 -11.08 -26.23
C LEU A 299 -10.03 -9.87 -25.82
N VAL A 300 -9.76 -9.29 -24.64
CA VAL A 300 -10.45 -8.07 -24.17
C VAL A 300 -10.12 -6.90 -25.10
N THR A 301 -8.84 -6.62 -25.34
CA THR A 301 -8.38 -5.55 -26.24
C THR A 301 -8.96 -5.69 -27.65
N LEU A 302 -9.04 -6.92 -28.19
CA LEU A 302 -9.64 -7.17 -29.51
C LEU A 302 -11.08 -6.63 -29.59
N ASN A 303 -11.84 -6.77 -28.50
CA ASN A 303 -13.24 -6.39 -28.45
C ASN A 303 -13.48 -4.91 -28.18
N VAL A 304 -12.68 -4.29 -27.29
CA VAL A 304 -12.96 -2.91 -26.83
C VAL A 304 -11.90 -1.88 -27.23
N GLY A 305 -10.76 -2.29 -27.79
CA GLY A 305 -9.64 -1.40 -28.13
C GLY A 305 -8.64 -1.19 -27.00
N ASP A 306 -7.61 -0.37 -27.28
CA ASP A 306 -6.41 -0.15 -26.44
C ASP A 306 -6.39 1.11 -25.60
#